data_AF-A0A0G0I5L7-F1
#
_entry.id   AF-A0A0G0I5L7-F1
#
_cell.length_a   1.000
_cell.length_b   1.000
_cell.length_c   1.000
_cell.angle_alpha   90.00
_cell.angle_beta   90.00
_cell.angle_gamma   90.00
#
_symmetry.space_group_name_H-M   'P 1'
#
loop_
_entity.id
_entity.type
_entity.pdbx_description
1 polymer ?
#
loop_
_entity_poly.entity_id
_entity_poly.type
_entity_poly.pdbx_seq_one_letter_code
_entity_poly.pdbx_strand_id
1 'polypeptide(L)'
;MVFINLLKKKFVFILLVFFSVFGTPLCAQYAQTTSPDSSSLGLFDAIQDVCSNIALSNGLKQTDTTQTLAYLGHPGLQSEVSNIFSSKISEIGLDFFKNLLKSVIQNEIRFKKDYYVFYHGQPRDFAFIQDLYRGLYELVYKKEMRDFVMLRIPSENQAQFETVFDFLKYYIKNDEIFRSGAFDLQSHVKNLLLSVNPSLFGNSFGAGCSSLEYFLCSAGCTFVDISDLVERTFEFFSMQDVFYRNQAEIKELQELLAAQEKGKTGLLQQIFVPKKMVNLVAYRSVPVGRLYYKDRYPDKHPASIDLNDYESNKSSDDFNFDTTQFRLLMSGPMLDPKSGVKILRYCNETSNLNTYKTKLKKLLNKIERQYEKFSTNSLGFFKKLHGWFKS
;
A
#
# COMPACT_ATOMS: atom_id res chain seq x y z
N MET A 1 -6.34 -19.00 50.56
CA MET A 1 -5.17 -18.17 50.18
C MET A 1 -4.26 -18.81 49.12
N VAL A 2 -4.07 -20.14 49.10
CA VAL A 2 -3.14 -20.82 48.17
C VAL A 2 -3.57 -20.76 46.68
N PHE A 3 -4.88 -20.78 46.40
CA PHE A 3 -5.41 -20.82 45.02
C PHE A 3 -5.20 -19.50 44.24
N ILE A 4 -5.25 -18.35 44.94
CA ILE A 4 -5.05 -17.02 44.34
C ILE A 4 -3.58 -16.83 43.90
N ASN A 5 -2.63 -17.40 44.64
CA ASN A 5 -1.21 -17.34 44.28
C ASN A 5 -0.86 -18.21 43.07
N LEU A 6 -1.59 -19.30 42.84
CA LEU A 6 -1.39 -20.17 41.67
C LEU A 6 -1.90 -19.51 40.37
N LEU A 7 -3.06 -18.83 40.45
CA LEU A 7 -3.64 -18.08 39.34
C LEU A 7 -2.77 -16.88 38.94
N LYS A 8 -2.23 -16.13 39.92
CA LYS A 8 -1.29 -15.01 39.64
C LYS A 8 -0.02 -15.49 38.94
N LYS A 9 0.56 -16.62 39.35
CA LYS A 9 1.78 -17.16 38.72
C LYS A 9 1.53 -17.62 37.28
N LYS A 10 0.39 -18.27 36.99
CA LYS A 10 0.03 -18.67 35.63
C LYS A 10 -0.26 -17.47 34.73
N PHE A 11 -0.91 -16.43 35.25
CA PHE A 11 -1.20 -15.21 34.49
C PHE A 11 0.09 -14.44 34.15
N VAL A 12 1.02 -14.31 35.10
CA VAL A 12 2.34 -13.71 34.85
C VAL A 12 3.15 -14.52 33.83
N PHE A 13 3.09 -15.84 33.88
CA PHE A 13 3.79 -16.69 32.90
C PHE A 13 3.20 -16.55 31.48
N ILE A 14 1.88 -16.52 31.34
CA ILE A 14 1.22 -16.28 30.05
C ILE A 14 1.57 -14.89 29.51
N LEU A 15 1.58 -13.86 30.37
CA LEU A 15 1.95 -12.51 29.97
C LEU A 15 3.42 -12.44 29.53
N LEU A 16 4.34 -13.12 30.23
CA LEU A 16 5.76 -13.17 29.88
C LEU A 16 6.02 -13.93 28.57
N VAL A 17 5.28 -15.01 28.30
CA VAL A 17 5.33 -15.71 27.01
C VAL A 17 4.73 -14.85 25.90
N PHE A 18 3.67 -14.10 26.18
CA PHE A 18 3.10 -13.15 25.21
C PHE A 18 4.08 -12.01 24.90
N PHE A 19 4.78 -11.47 25.91
CA PHE A 19 5.82 -10.45 25.71
C PHE A 19 7.09 -11.00 25.05
N SER A 20 7.46 -12.27 25.26
CA SER A 20 8.64 -12.84 24.60
C SER A 20 8.37 -13.25 23.14
N VAL A 21 7.15 -13.68 22.82
CA VAL A 21 6.73 -14.08 21.47
C VAL A 21 6.25 -12.88 20.63
N PHE A 22 5.62 -11.87 21.23
CA PHE A 22 5.02 -10.73 20.52
C PHE A 22 5.57 -9.35 20.93
N GLY A 23 6.25 -9.23 22.08
CA GLY A 23 6.70 -7.94 22.63
C GLY A 23 8.10 -7.49 22.19
N THR A 24 8.88 -8.37 21.55
CA THR A 24 10.29 -8.12 21.23
C THR A 24 10.60 -7.42 19.90
N PRO A 25 9.77 -7.46 18.83
CA PRO A 25 10.09 -6.67 17.64
C PRO A 25 9.65 -5.20 17.72
N LEU A 26 8.66 -4.86 18.56
CA LEU A 26 8.07 -3.50 18.57
C LEU A 26 8.74 -2.53 19.54
N CYS A 27 9.27 -2.98 20.68
CA CYS A 27 9.86 -2.09 21.68
C CYS A 27 11.39 -1.95 21.57
N ALA A 28 12.09 -2.89 20.93
CA ALA A 28 13.55 -2.87 20.85
C ALA A 28 14.12 -1.89 19.81
N GLN A 29 13.30 -1.33 18.91
CA GLN A 29 13.76 -0.39 17.88
C GLN A 29 13.76 1.08 18.32
N TYR A 30 13.19 1.44 19.48
CA TYR A 30 12.99 2.86 19.86
C TYR A 30 14.05 3.47 20.79
N ALA A 31 15.03 2.70 21.29
CA ALA A 31 15.85 3.15 22.43
C ALA A 31 17.36 3.32 22.14
N GLN A 32 17.79 3.49 20.89
CA GLN A 32 19.17 3.87 20.57
C GLN A 32 19.20 5.06 19.61
N THR A 33 19.06 6.26 20.14
CA THR A 33 19.55 7.47 19.46
C THR A 33 21.07 7.48 19.58
N THR A 34 21.75 6.68 18.74
CA THR A 34 23.18 6.83 18.51
C THR A 34 23.43 8.18 17.85
N SER A 35 24.60 8.79 18.14
CA SER A 35 25.11 9.94 17.39
C SER A 35 24.93 9.70 15.88
N PRO A 36 24.53 10.71 15.08
CA PRO A 36 24.37 10.55 13.64
C PRO A 36 25.66 9.99 13.05
N ASP A 37 25.58 8.78 12.50
CA ASP A 37 26.69 8.18 11.76
C ASP A 37 26.95 9.02 10.50
N SER A 38 28.19 9.03 10.02
CA SER A 38 28.63 9.68 8.78
C SER A 38 27.73 9.37 7.57
N SER A 39 27.09 8.20 7.56
CA SER A 39 26.10 7.78 6.56
C SER A 39 24.84 8.66 6.52
N SER A 40 24.39 9.17 7.68
CA SER A 40 23.17 10.01 7.80
C SER A 40 23.34 11.39 7.17
N LEU A 41 24.54 11.98 7.29
CA LEU A 41 24.89 13.25 6.66
C LEU A 41 24.79 13.14 5.12
N GLY A 42 25.30 12.04 4.55
CA GLY A 42 25.21 11.81 3.11
C GLY A 42 23.78 11.67 2.59
N LEU A 43 22.86 11.12 3.38
CA LEU A 43 21.45 11.00 2.99
C LEU A 43 20.71 12.34 3.04
N PHE A 44 20.98 13.17 4.05
CA PHE A 44 20.39 14.51 4.14
C PHE A 44 20.74 15.34 2.91
N ASP A 45 22.04 15.40 2.57
CA ASP A 45 22.53 16.12 1.39
C ASP A 45 21.93 15.55 0.10
N ALA A 46 21.78 14.22 0.01
CA ALA A 46 21.16 13.56 -1.13
C ALA A 46 19.68 13.95 -1.32
N ILE A 47 18.90 13.99 -0.22
CA ILE A 47 17.50 14.42 -0.27
C ILE A 47 17.42 15.89 -0.69
N GLN A 48 18.26 16.75 -0.10
CA GLN A 48 18.29 18.17 -0.39
C GLN A 48 18.66 18.44 -1.86
N ASP A 49 19.67 17.74 -2.39
CA ASP A 49 20.11 17.83 -3.78
C ASP A 49 18.99 17.43 -4.75
N VAL A 50 18.33 16.28 -4.52
CA VAL A 50 17.22 15.83 -5.35
C VAL A 50 16.07 16.85 -5.34
N CYS A 51 15.68 17.35 -4.17
CA CYS A 51 14.59 18.32 -4.05
C CYS A 51 14.92 19.65 -4.74
N SER A 52 16.15 20.16 -4.55
CA SER A 52 16.61 21.42 -5.14
C SER A 52 16.66 21.35 -6.66
N ASN A 53 17.21 20.25 -7.21
CA ASN A 53 17.29 20.04 -8.66
C ASN A 53 15.90 19.90 -9.31
N ILE A 54 14.95 19.25 -8.63
CA ILE A 54 13.58 19.13 -9.13
C ILE A 54 12.86 20.48 -9.13
N ALA A 55 12.99 21.25 -8.05
CA ALA A 55 12.40 22.58 -7.96
C ALA A 55 12.92 23.49 -9.09
N LEU A 56 14.24 23.50 -9.31
CA LEU A 56 14.89 24.26 -10.39
C LEU A 56 14.43 23.80 -11.78
N SER A 57 14.45 22.49 -12.06
CA SER A 57 14.12 21.96 -13.39
C SER A 57 12.66 22.12 -13.80
N ASN A 58 11.74 22.25 -12.83
CA ASN A 58 10.31 22.42 -13.10
C ASN A 58 9.84 23.87 -12.94
N GLY A 59 10.74 24.81 -12.63
CA GLY A 59 10.38 26.21 -12.39
C GLY A 59 9.33 26.37 -11.29
N LEU A 60 9.32 25.47 -10.30
CA LEU A 60 8.33 25.50 -9.22
C LEU A 60 8.54 26.77 -8.40
N LYS A 61 7.46 27.53 -8.20
CA LYS A 61 7.46 28.62 -7.21
C LYS A 61 7.54 28.00 -5.82
N GLN A 62 8.03 28.77 -4.86
CA GLN A 62 8.10 28.35 -3.45
C GLN A 62 6.74 27.91 -2.88
N THR A 63 5.63 28.38 -3.48
CA THR A 63 4.25 28.02 -3.12
C THR A 63 3.71 26.76 -3.78
N ASP A 64 4.42 26.19 -4.77
CA ASP A 64 3.99 25.02 -5.54
C ASP A 64 4.59 23.72 -4.98
N THR A 65 4.31 23.42 -3.72
CA THR A 65 4.79 22.19 -3.04
C THR A 65 3.90 20.99 -3.36
N THR A 66 4.49 19.83 -3.59
CA THR A 66 3.76 18.55 -3.60
C THR A 66 3.65 18.00 -2.18
N GLN A 67 2.86 16.95 -1.94
CA GLN A 67 2.72 16.38 -0.59
C GLN A 67 4.07 15.89 -0.02
N THR A 68 4.90 15.20 -0.80
CA THR A 68 6.23 14.77 -0.32
C THR A 68 7.18 15.95 -0.10
N LEU A 69 7.15 16.96 -0.97
CA LEU A 69 7.97 18.17 -0.78
C LEU A 69 7.53 19.01 0.42
N ALA A 70 6.21 19.12 0.67
CA ALA A 70 5.69 19.81 1.84
C ALA A 70 6.16 19.13 3.14
N TYR A 71 6.14 17.80 3.17
CA TYR A 71 6.67 17.03 4.30
C TYR A 71 8.17 17.29 4.52
N LEU A 72 8.98 17.22 3.47
CA LEU A 72 10.43 17.45 3.56
C LEU A 72 10.79 18.94 3.81
N GLY A 73 9.86 19.87 3.57
CA GLY A 73 10.04 21.29 3.87
C GLY A 73 10.03 21.59 5.37
N HIS A 74 9.61 20.65 6.22
CA HIS A 74 9.72 20.77 7.68
C HIS A 74 11.14 20.39 8.15
N PRO A 75 11.91 21.33 8.74
CA PRO A 75 13.32 21.08 9.09
C PRO A 75 13.54 19.89 10.04
N GLY A 76 12.63 19.68 11.00
CA GLY A 76 12.69 18.53 11.91
C GLY A 76 12.53 17.20 11.16
N LEU A 77 11.46 17.09 10.38
CA LEU A 77 11.08 15.87 9.67
C LEU A 77 12.14 15.43 8.65
N GLN A 78 12.79 16.37 7.98
CA GLN A 78 13.86 16.05 7.03
C GLN A 78 15.07 15.41 7.74
N SER A 79 15.51 15.97 8.86
CA SER A 79 16.62 15.41 9.64
C SER A 79 16.26 14.02 10.18
N GLU A 80 15.02 13.87 10.65
CA GLU A 80 14.51 12.62 11.19
C GLU A 80 14.41 11.52 10.14
N VAL A 81 13.92 11.82 8.94
CA VAL A 81 13.91 10.89 7.80
C VAL A 81 15.32 10.38 7.51
N SER A 82 16.30 11.29 7.46
CA SER A 82 17.69 10.90 7.23
C SER A 82 18.21 9.97 8.32
N ASN A 83 17.91 10.26 9.59
CA ASN A 83 18.36 9.43 10.71
C ASN A 83 17.69 8.05 10.72
N ILE A 84 16.37 7.99 10.52
CA ILE A 84 15.58 6.76 10.59
C ILE A 84 15.93 5.80 9.45
N PHE A 85 16.09 6.34 8.23
CA PHE A 85 16.21 5.50 7.03
C PHE A 85 17.65 5.35 6.51
N SER A 86 18.65 6.04 7.07
CA SER A 86 20.05 6.02 6.58
C SER A 86 20.57 4.59 6.34
N SER A 87 20.54 3.75 7.38
CA SER A 87 21.05 2.38 7.29
C SER A 87 20.35 1.56 6.21
N LYS A 88 19.03 1.65 6.11
CA LYS A 88 18.24 0.92 5.11
C LYS A 88 18.44 1.44 3.69
N ILE A 89 18.63 2.74 3.53
CA ILE A 89 18.95 3.34 2.23
C ILE A 89 20.37 2.95 1.79
N SER A 90 21.33 2.90 2.71
CA SER A 90 22.67 2.37 2.43
C SER A 90 22.63 0.92 1.98
N GLU A 91 21.79 0.07 2.58
CA GLU A 91 21.62 -1.34 2.19
C GLU A 91 21.12 -1.51 0.74
N ILE A 92 20.22 -0.65 0.28
CA ILE A 92 19.64 -0.74 -1.07
C ILE A 92 20.39 0.07 -2.14
N GLY A 93 21.31 0.93 -1.70
CA GLY A 93 22.10 1.82 -2.55
C GLY A 93 21.52 3.23 -2.67
N LEU A 94 22.37 4.23 -2.39
CA LEU A 94 22.00 5.64 -2.40
C LEU A 94 21.52 6.13 -3.78
N ASP A 95 22.16 5.68 -4.86
CA ASP A 95 21.78 6.08 -6.23
C ASP A 95 20.40 5.57 -6.61
N PHE A 96 20.07 4.33 -6.23
CA PHE A 96 18.73 3.79 -6.42
C PHE A 96 17.70 4.63 -5.67
N PHE A 97 17.97 4.96 -4.41
CA PHE A 97 17.08 5.80 -3.61
C PHE A 97 16.90 7.22 -4.20
N LYS A 98 17.98 7.86 -4.65
CA LYS A 98 17.90 9.17 -5.33
C LYS A 98 17.01 9.12 -6.57
N ASN A 99 17.15 8.08 -7.38
CA ASN A 99 16.33 7.88 -8.58
C ASN A 99 14.86 7.61 -8.23
N LEU A 100 14.61 6.81 -7.19
CA LEU A 100 13.26 6.57 -6.67
C LEU A 100 12.61 7.88 -6.22
N LEU A 101 13.26 8.63 -5.33
CA LEU A 101 12.77 9.90 -4.79
C LEU A 101 12.48 10.89 -5.92
N LYS A 102 13.42 10.99 -6.89
CA LYS A 102 13.24 11.84 -8.07
C LYS A 102 12.00 11.47 -8.87
N SER A 103 11.83 10.18 -9.19
CA SER A 103 10.68 9.72 -9.96
C SER A 103 9.36 9.94 -9.23
N VAL A 104 9.33 9.67 -7.92
CA VAL A 104 8.17 9.88 -7.06
C VAL A 104 7.72 11.34 -7.11
N ILE A 105 8.62 12.28 -6.83
CA ILE A 105 8.30 13.72 -6.81
C ILE A 105 7.92 14.21 -8.22
N GLN A 106 8.61 13.76 -9.27
CA GLN A 106 8.26 14.11 -10.66
C GLN A 106 6.83 13.68 -11.02
N ASN A 107 6.40 12.50 -10.58
CA ASN A 107 5.02 12.05 -10.79
C ASN A 107 4.02 12.83 -9.94
N GLU A 108 4.36 13.19 -8.70
CA GLU A 108 3.54 14.10 -7.90
C GLU A 108 3.32 15.43 -8.63
N ILE A 109 4.39 16.06 -9.13
CA ILE A 109 4.31 17.32 -9.90
C ILE A 109 3.43 17.13 -11.14
N ARG A 110 3.64 16.04 -11.89
CA ARG A 110 2.89 15.75 -13.13
C ARG A 110 1.39 15.64 -12.89
N PHE A 111 0.95 15.08 -11.76
CA PHE A 111 -0.46 14.79 -11.51
C PHE A 111 -1.13 15.71 -10.48
N LYS A 112 -0.38 16.57 -9.76
CA LYS A 112 -0.83 17.44 -8.66
C LYS A 112 -2.12 18.22 -8.94
N LYS A 113 -2.30 18.69 -10.18
CA LYS A 113 -3.47 19.50 -10.55
C LYS A 113 -4.78 18.74 -10.34
N ASP A 114 -4.82 17.49 -10.78
CA ASP A 114 -6.06 16.72 -10.90
C ASP A 114 -6.17 15.60 -9.86
N TYR A 115 -5.08 15.32 -9.12
CA TYR A 115 -4.96 14.19 -8.21
C TYR A 115 -4.42 14.58 -6.84
N TYR A 116 -4.85 13.85 -5.82
CA TYR A 116 -4.06 13.68 -4.59
C TYR A 116 -3.25 12.39 -4.69
N VAL A 117 -2.11 12.34 -4.01
CA VAL A 117 -1.26 11.15 -3.96
C VAL A 117 -1.30 10.50 -2.57
N PHE A 118 -1.23 9.18 -2.59
CA PHE A 118 -1.07 8.33 -1.43
C PHE A 118 0.03 7.29 -1.66
N TYR A 119 0.59 6.77 -0.59
CA TYR A 119 1.65 5.77 -0.61
C TYR A 119 1.22 4.52 0.13
N HIS A 120 1.62 3.37 -0.39
CA HIS A 120 1.45 2.08 0.27
C HIS A 120 2.67 1.19 0.02
N GLY A 121 3.26 0.67 1.10
CA GLY A 121 4.31 -0.35 1.03
C GLY A 121 3.72 -1.75 1.23
N GLN A 122 4.19 -2.73 0.46
CA GLN A 122 3.79 -4.14 0.59
C GLN A 122 4.94 -5.10 0.29
N PRO A 123 4.84 -6.38 0.68
CA PRO A 123 5.83 -7.39 0.36
C PRO A 123 6.05 -7.59 -1.15
N ARG A 124 7.25 -8.03 -1.52
CA ARG A 124 7.71 -8.17 -2.91
C ARG A 124 6.90 -9.18 -3.73
N ASP A 125 6.46 -10.27 -3.11
CA ASP A 125 5.72 -11.36 -3.73
C ASP A 125 4.32 -10.96 -4.23
N PHE A 126 3.74 -9.88 -3.71
CA PHE A 126 2.50 -9.29 -4.26
C PHE A 126 2.64 -8.85 -5.73
N ALA A 127 3.87 -8.69 -6.24
CA ALA A 127 4.11 -8.40 -7.66
C ALA A 127 3.50 -9.50 -8.53
N PHE A 128 3.53 -10.76 -8.06
CA PHE A 128 2.98 -11.89 -8.79
C PHE A 128 1.48 -11.75 -9.00
N ILE A 129 0.72 -11.52 -7.94
CA ILE A 129 -0.74 -11.36 -8.02
C ILE A 129 -1.09 -10.19 -8.93
N GLN A 130 -0.37 -9.08 -8.81
CA GLN A 130 -0.60 -7.88 -9.60
C GLN A 130 -0.34 -8.10 -11.09
N ASP A 131 0.78 -8.72 -11.43
CA ASP A 131 1.15 -8.96 -12.83
C ASP A 131 0.28 -10.05 -13.45
N LEU A 132 -0.09 -11.07 -12.68
CA LEU A 132 -1.00 -12.13 -13.10
C LEU A 132 -2.41 -11.56 -13.37
N TYR A 133 -2.96 -10.79 -12.43
CA TYR A 133 -4.28 -10.14 -12.61
C TYR A 133 -4.28 -9.25 -13.86
N ARG A 134 -3.22 -8.45 -14.06
CA ARG A 134 -3.06 -7.63 -15.27
C ARG A 134 -3.05 -8.49 -16.53
N GLY A 135 -2.24 -9.54 -16.57
CA GLY A 135 -2.13 -10.43 -17.73
C GLY A 135 -3.47 -11.11 -18.08
N LEU A 136 -4.19 -11.61 -17.07
CA LEU A 136 -5.52 -12.20 -17.28
C LEU A 136 -6.57 -11.17 -17.69
N TYR A 137 -6.52 -9.95 -17.13
CA TYR A 137 -7.38 -8.85 -17.55
C TYR A 137 -7.17 -8.50 -19.02
N GLU A 138 -5.92 -8.34 -19.44
CA GLU A 138 -5.55 -8.04 -20.84
C GLU A 138 -6.00 -9.17 -21.78
N LEU A 139 -5.86 -10.43 -21.35
CA LEU A 139 -6.31 -11.59 -22.09
C LEU A 139 -7.83 -11.63 -22.29
N VAL A 140 -8.59 -11.50 -21.20
CA VAL A 140 -10.04 -11.70 -21.18
C VAL A 140 -10.78 -10.51 -21.77
N TYR A 141 -10.38 -9.29 -21.40
CA TYR A 141 -11.06 -8.07 -21.84
C TYR A 141 -10.47 -7.45 -23.11
N LYS A 142 -9.33 -7.99 -23.60
CA LYS A 142 -8.60 -7.47 -24.78
C LYS A 142 -8.31 -5.98 -24.67
N LYS A 143 -7.97 -5.53 -23.45
CA LYS A 143 -7.72 -4.13 -23.09
C LYS A 143 -6.50 -4.02 -22.20
N GLU A 144 -5.61 -3.09 -22.54
CA GLU A 144 -4.45 -2.75 -21.72
C GLU A 144 -4.86 -2.08 -20.41
N MET A 145 -4.21 -2.47 -19.31
CA MET A 145 -4.34 -1.80 -18.02
C MET A 145 -3.25 -0.73 -17.88
N ARG A 146 -3.56 0.49 -18.30
CA ARG A 146 -2.60 1.62 -18.28
C ARG A 146 -2.62 2.34 -16.94
N ASP A 147 -1.43 2.62 -16.43
CA ASP A 147 -1.22 3.37 -15.17
C ASP A 147 -2.02 2.84 -13.98
N PHE A 148 -2.38 1.55 -13.94
CA PHE A 148 -3.18 0.98 -12.86
C PHE A 148 -2.62 -0.38 -12.45
N VAL A 149 -2.69 -0.67 -11.16
CA VAL A 149 -2.21 -1.92 -10.55
C VAL A 149 -3.29 -2.37 -9.59
N MET A 150 -3.73 -3.63 -9.71
CA MET A 150 -4.76 -4.12 -8.83
C MET A 150 -4.25 -4.37 -7.41
N LEU A 151 -4.84 -3.72 -6.40
CA LEU A 151 -4.40 -3.84 -5.00
C LEU A 151 -5.19 -4.89 -4.20
N ARG A 152 -6.37 -5.29 -4.68
CA ARG A 152 -7.24 -6.32 -4.10
C ARG A 152 -7.97 -7.05 -5.22
N ILE A 153 -8.27 -8.33 -5.05
CA ILE A 153 -9.16 -9.05 -5.97
C ILE A 153 -10.60 -8.65 -5.63
N PRO A 154 -11.44 -8.25 -6.61
CA PRO A 154 -12.83 -7.90 -6.34
C PRO A 154 -13.59 -9.06 -5.68
N SER A 155 -14.44 -8.73 -4.71
CA SER A 155 -15.22 -9.69 -3.93
C SER A 155 -16.52 -9.05 -3.45
N GLU A 156 -17.55 -9.86 -3.20
CA GLU A 156 -18.90 -9.39 -2.84
C GLU A 156 -18.91 -8.41 -1.66
N ASN A 157 -18.03 -8.62 -0.67
CA ASN A 157 -17.88 -7.73 0.47
C ASN A 157 -17.52 -6.29 0.06
N GLN A 158 -16.73 -6.10 -0.99
CA GLN A 158 -16.31 -4.78 -1.46
C GLN A 158 -17.43 -4.04 -2.20
N ALA A 159 -18.46 -4.76 -2.66
CA ALA A 159 -19.66 -4.17 -3.24
C ALA A 159 -20.67 -3.70 -2.17
N GLN A 160 -20.44 -4.02 -0.89
CA GLN A 160 -21.34 -3.63 0.21
C GLN A 160 -21.39 -2.10 0.42
N PHE A 161 -20.28 -1.40 0.15
CA PHE A 161 -20.16 0.03 0.40
C PHE A 161 -19.74 0.74 -0.89
N GLU A 162 -20.64 1.56 -1.44
CA GLU A 162 -20.33 2.38 -2.60
C GLU A 162 -19.36 3.50 -2.24
N THR A 163 -19.55 4.11 -1.07
CA THR A 163 -18.74 5.22 -0.58
C THR A 163 -18.15 4.98 0.81
N VAL A 164 -17.06 5.68 1.11
CA VAL A 164 -16.46 5.74 2.44
C VAL A 164 -17.42 6.30 3.48
N PHE A 165 -18.35 7.17 3.06
CA PHE A 165 -19.39 7.70 3.95
C PHE A 165 -20.35 6.61 4.41
N ASP A 166 -20.81 5.76 3.49
CA ASP A 166 -21.69 4.62 3.83
C ASP A 166 -20.98 3.64 4.76
N PHE A 167 -19.70 3.35 4.46
CA PHE A 167 -18.84 2.54 5.30
C PHE A 167 -18.75 3.11 6.73
N LEU A 168 -18.37 4.39 6.87
CA LEU A 168 -18.22 5.02 8.17
C LEU A 168 -19.55 5.08 8.94
N LYS A 169 -20.65 5.45 8.27
CA LYS A 169 -21.98 5.50 8.89
C LYS A 169 -22.39 4.14 9.45
N TYR A 170 -22.12 3.06 8.73
CA TYR A 170 -22.39 1.69 9.20
C TYR A 170 -21.59 1.36 10.46
N TYR A 171 -20.27 1.52 10.44
CA TYR A 171 -19.43 1.11 11.57
C TYR A 171 -19.47 2.07 12.77
N ILE A 172 -19.82 3.35 12.57
CA ILE A 172 -20.12 4.31 13.64
C ILE A 172 -21.42 3.93 14.34
N LYS A 173 -22.48 3.63 13.58
CA LYS A 173 -23.80 3.25 14.14
C LYS A 173 -23.70 2.00 15.03
N ASN A 174 -22.82 1.07 14.68
CA ASN A 174 -22.58 -0.16 15.44
C ASN A 174 -21.47 -0.04 16.50
N ASP A 175 -20.83 1.13 16.64
CA ASP A 175 -19.74 1.41 17.58
C ASP A 175 -18.49 0.52 17.39
N GLU A 176 -18.38 -0.19 16.27
CA GLU A 176 -17.29 -1.13 15.98
C GLU A 176 -15.95 -0.41 15.73
N ILE A 177 -16.00 0.73 15.04
CA ILE A 177 -14.80 1.53 14.69
C ILE A 177 -14.14 2.17 15.91
N PHE A 178 -14.86 2.29 17.03
CA PHE A 178 -14.34 2.86 18.27
C PHE A 178 -13.97 1.81 19.32
N ARG A 179 -14.66 0.65 19.34
CA ARG A 179 -14.41 -0.42 20.32
C ARG A 179 -13.19 -1.27 19.99
N SER A 180 -12.92 -1.50 18.70
CA SER A 180 -11.79 -2.34 18.32
C SER A 180 -10.49 -1.54 18.35
N GLY A 181 -9.57 -1.95 19.23
CA GLY A 181 -8.23 -1.40 19.28
C GLY A 181 -7.44 -1.59 17.99
N ALA A 182 -7.84 -2.54 17.12
CA ALA A 182 -7.23 -2.82 15.82
C ALA A 182 -8.31 -3.02 14.73
N PHE A 183 -9.02 -1.94 14.42
CA PHE A 183 -10.23 -1.99 13.60
C PHE A 183 -9.99 -2.55 12.19
N ASP A 184 -8.93 -2.13 11.51
CA ASP A 184 -8.59 -2.58 10.16
C ASP A 184 -7.98 -3.99 10.08
N LEU A 185 -7.70 -4.63 11.22
CA LEU A 185 -7.22 -6.02 11.28
C LEU A 185 -8.37 -7.03 11.38
N GLN A 186 -9.61 -6.57 11.60
CA GLN A 186 -10.78 -7.44 11.61
C GLN A 186 -11.03 -8.04 10.24
N SER A 187 -11.34 -9.34 10.15
CA SER A 187 -11.43 -10.08 8.89
C SER A 187 -12.43 -9.47 7.89
N HIS A 188 -13.57 -8.95 8.38
CA HIS A 188 -14.59 -8.30 7.55
C HIS A 188 -14.21 -6.89 7.09
N VAL A 189 -13.25 -6.23 7.76
CA VAL A 189 -12.78 -4.87 7.45
C VAL A 189 -11.49 -4.88 6.62
N LYS A 190 -10.57 -5.79 6.93
CA LYS A 190 -9.22 -5.87 6.35
C LYS A 190 -9.21 -5.94 4.82
N ASN A 191 -10.21 -6.60 4.23
CA ASN A 191 -10.34 -6.73 2.78
C ASN A 191 -10.97 -5.49 2.12
N LEU A 192 -11.60 -4.62 2.91
CA LEU A 192 -12.27 -3.40 2.47
C LEU A 192 -11.35 -2.18 2.52
N LEU A 193 -10.36 -2.17 3.41
CA LEU A 193 -9.52 -1.00 3.62
C LEU A 193 -8.08 -1.22 3.17
N LEU A 194 -7.47 -0.14 2.69
CA LEU A 194 -6.04 -0.05 2.43
C LEU A 194 -5.43 1.09 3.26
N SER A 195 -4.45 0.74 4.09
CA SER A 195 -3.65 1.71 4.86
C SER A 195 -2.68 2.46 3.97
N VAL A 196 -2.77 3.79 3.97
CA VAL A 196 -1.94 4.63 3.11
C VAL A 196 -1.42 5.87 3.83
N ASN A 197 -0.26 6.37 3.39
CA ASN A 197 0.30 7.65 3.83
C ASN A 197 0.06 8.75 2.78
N PRO A 198 -0.17 10.01 3.18
CA PRO A 198 -0.31 11.13 2.25
C PRO A 198 1.04 11.61 1.66
N SER A 199 2.18 11.12 2.14
CA SER A 199 3.51 11.42 1.58
C SER A 199 4.39 10.17 1.63
N LEU A 200 5.49 10.18 0.86
CA LEU A 200 6.43 9.06 0.83
C LEU A 200 6.96 8.72 2.24
N PHE A 201 7.22 9.75 3.04
CA PHE A 201 7.87 9.65 4.35
C PHE A 201 6.89 9.71 5.53
N GLY A 202 5.58 9.74 5.28
CA GLY A 202 4.58 9.82 6.35
C GLY A 202 4.67 8.64 7.34
N ASN A 203 4.29 8.91 8.59
CA ASN A 203 4.42 8.02 9.76
C ASN A 203 5.85 7.49 9.96
N SER A 204 6.87 8.30 9.68
CA SER A 204 8.27 7.91 9.88
C SER A 204 8.57 7.49 11.32
N PHE A 205 7.85 8.05 12.31
CA PHE A 205 8.04 7.67 13.72
C PHE A 205 7.24 6.46 14.18
N GLY A 206 6.47 5.81 13.31
CA GLY A 206 5.60 4.69 13.67
C GLY A 206 6.06 3.42 12.98
N ALA A 207 6.88 2.60 13.66
CA ALA A 207 7.25 1.28 13.17
C ALA A 207 5.98 0.49 12.78
N GLY A 208 5.87 0.12 11.50
CA GLY A 208 4.67 -0.56 10.98
C GLY A 208 3.50 0.35 10.58
N CYS A 209 3.72 1.65 10.41
CA CYS A 209 2.75 2.58 9.79
C CYS A 209 3.36 3.41 8.65
N SER A 210 4.67 3.31 8.41
CA SER A 210 5.38 3.97 7.32
C SER A 210 5.41 3.13 6.05
N SER A 211 4.83 3.64 4.96
CA SER A 211 4.88 2.98 3.65
C SER A 211 6.31 2.81 3.12
N LEU A 212 7.19 3.79 3.36
CA LEU A 212 8.59 3.68 2.98
C LEU A 212 9.31 2.59 3.78
N GLU A 213 9.08 2.51 5.09
CA GLU A 213 9.67 1.44 5.89
C GLU A 213 9.23 0.05 5.41
N TYR A 214 7.93 -0.13 5.14
CA TYR A 214 7.41 -1.39 4.58
C TYR A 214 8.08 -1.73 3.25
N PHE A 215 8.28 -0.74 2.39
CA PHE A 215 9.03 -0.90 1.14
C PHE A 215 10.50 -1.28 1.40
N LEU A 216 11.23 -0.56 2.26
CA LEU A 216 12.65 -0.79 2.50
C LEU A 216 12.92 -2.14 3.15
N CYS A 217 12.08 -2.54 4.10
CA CYS A 217 12.24 -3.79 4.84
C CYS A 217 11.63 -5.01 4.11
N SER A 218 10.92 -4.80 3.00
CA SER A 218 10.03 -5.80 2.39
C SER A 218 9.15 -6.51 3.43
N ALA A 219 8.79 -5.77 4.47
CA ALA A 219 7.93 -6.25 5.54
C ALA A 219 6.47 -6.02 5.14
N GLY A 220 5.54 -6.71 5.80
CA GLY A 220 4.11 -6.48 5.62
C GLY A 220 3.28 -7.76 5.64
N CYS A 221 1.98 -7.57 5.89
CA CYS A 221 0.91 -8.57 5.94
C CYS A 221 1.34 -10.04 6.11
N THR A 222 1.76 -10.43 7.32
CA THR A 222 2.11 -11.82 7.68
C THR A 222 0.94 -12.81 7.64
N PHE A 223 -0.23 -12.38 7.16
CA PHE A 223 -1.51 -13.07 7.32
C PHE A 223 -2.27 -13.21 6.00
N VAL A 224 -1.59 -13.14 4.86
CA VAL A 224 -2.22 -13.31 3.53
C VAL A 224 -1.55 -14.49 2.85
N ASP A 225 -2.33 -15.52 2.54
CA ASP A 225 -1.87 -16.64 1.73
C ASP A 225 -1.86 -16.19 0.25
N ILE A 226 -0.67 -15.98 -0.31
CA ILE A 226 -0.53 -15.60 -1.71
C ILE A 226 -1.11 -16.69 -2.62
N SER A 227 -1.05 -17.97 -2.25
CA SER A 227 -1.58 -19.06 -3.06
C SER A 227 -3.10 -18.97 -3.20
N ASP A 228 -3.81 -18.67 -2.10
CA ASP A 228 -5.25 -18.40 -2.11
C ASP A 228 -5.57 -17.21 -3.03
N LEU A 229 -4.79 -16.12 -2.94
CA LEU A 229 -4.98 -14.98 -3.83
C LEU A 229 -4.75 -15.31 -5.30
N VAL A 230 -3.78 -16.18 -5.63
CA VAL A 230 -3.58 -16.63 -7.02
C VAL A 230 -4.82 -17.37 -7.52
N GLU A 231 -5.29 -18.36 -6.77
CA GLU A 231 -6.45 -19.16 -7.15
C GLU A 231 -7.70 -18.29 -7.32
N ARG A 232 -7.96 -17.39 -6.36
CA ARG A 232 -9.05 -16.41 -6.43
C ARG A 232 -8.93 -15.47 -7.63
N THR A 233 -7.72 -15.16 -8.07
CA THR A 233 -7.49 -14.36 -9.28
C THR A 233 -7.98 -15.11 -10.51
N PHE A 234 -7.67 -16.40 -10.64
CA PHE A 234 -8.20 -17.21 -11.74
C PHE A 234 -9.71 -17.43 -11.64
N GLU A 235 -10.24 -17.62 -10.42
CA GLU A 235 -11.68 -17.72 -10.18
C GLU A 235 -12.43 -16.46 -10.64
N PHE A 236 -11.90 -15.27 -10.33
CA PHE A 236 -12.48 -14.00 -10.77
C PHE A 236 -12.65 -13.93 -12.30
N PHE A 237 -11.71 -14.51 -13.06
CA PHE A 237 -11.78 -14.59 -14.53
C PHE A 237 -12.48 -15.86 -15.05
N SER A 238 -13.01 -16.71 -14.17
CA SER A 238 -13.60 -18.02 -14.52
C SER A 238 -12.63 -18.95 -15.26
N MET A 239 -11.38 -19.02 -14.77
CA MET A 239 -10.27 -19.76 -15.37
C MET A 239 -9.67 -20.82 -14.41
N GLN A 240 -10.47 -21.38 -13.50
CA GLN A 240 -10.00 -22.36 -12.49
C GLN A 240 -9.36 -23.60 -13.11
N ASP A 241 -9.92 -24.14 -14.19
CA ASP A 241 -9.32 -25.30 -14.89
C ASP A 241 -7.93 -24.99 -15.45
N VAL A 242 -7.72 -23.75 -15.89
CA VAL A 242 -6.43 -23.28 -16.39
C VAL A 242 -5.44 -23.13 -15.24
N PHE A 243 -5.88 -22.66 -14.07
CA PHE A 243 -5.06 -22.62 -12.86
C PHE A 243 -4.51 -24.01 -12.51
N TYR A 244 -5.37 -25.01 -12.34
CA TYR A 244 -4.93 -26.35 -11.93
C TYR A 244 -3.98 -27.01 -12.94
N ARG A 245 -4.16 -26.76 -14.25
CA ARG A 245 -3.25 -27.26 -15.29
C ARG A 245 -1.86 -26.63 -15.26
N ASN A 246 -1.71 -25.44 -14.69
CA ASN A 246 -0.46 -24.69 -14.65
C ASN A 246 0.05 -24.48 -13.21
N GLN A 247 -0.53 -25.16 -12.21
CA GLN A 247 -0.24 -24.95 -10.80
C GLN A 247 1.25 -25.09 -10.46
N ALA A 248 1.95 -26.04 -11.07
CA ALA A 248 3.38 -26.24 -10.85
C ALA A 248 4.23 -25.03 -11.32
N GLU A 249 3.96 -24.51 -12.52
CA GLU A 249 4.66 -23.34 -13.08
C GLU A 249 4.32 -22.06 -12.31
N ILE A 250 3.07 -21.94 -11.85
CA ILE A 250 2.61 -20.86 -10.98
C ILE A 250 3.37 -20.88 -9.65
N LYS A 251 3.46 -22.05 -9.01
CA LYS A 251 4.19 -22.24 -7.76
C LYS A 251 5.67 -21.91 -7.92
N GLU A 252 6.29 -22.32 -9.01
CA GLU A 252 7.68 -21.98 -9.33
C GLU A 252 7.90 -20.47 -9.41
N LEU A 253 6.98 -19.71 -10.03
CA LEU A 253 7.04 -18.25 -10.09
C LEU A 253 6.87 -17.59 -8.71
N GLN A 254 5.97 -18.12 -7.88
CA GLN A 254 5.80 -17.64 -6.50
C GLN A 254 7.08 -17.83 -5.69
N GLU A 255 7.67 -19.02 -5.76
CA GLU A 255 8.92 -19.34 -5.05
C GLU A 255 10.08 -18.48 -5.53
N LEU A 256 10.14 -18.17 -6.83
CA LEU A 256 11.17 -17.30 -7.40
C LEU A 256 11.17 -15.91 -6.74
N LEU A 257 10.00 -15.31 -6.54
CA LEU A 257 9.87 -14.02 -5.86
C LEU A 257 10.03 -14.15 -4.33
N ALA A 258 9.39 -15.14 -3.71
CA ALA A 258 9.39 -15.27 -2.26
C ALA A 258 10.76 -15.66 -1.67
N ALA A 259 11.51 -16.53 -2.36
CA ALA A 259 12.79 -17.04 -1.87
C ALA A 259 13.98 -16.21 -2.35
N GLN A 260 14.01 -15.81 -3.62
CA GLN A 260 15.21 -15.21 -4.23
C GLN A 260 15.26 -13.68 -4.15
N GLU A 261 14.12 -13.04 -3.89
CA GLU A 261 14.04 -11.59 -3.66
C GLU A 261 13.86 -11.24 -2.18
N LYS A 262 13.92 -12.25 -1.29
CA LYS A 262 13.84 -12.05 0.15
C LYS A 262 14.99 -11.17 0.65
N GLY A 263 14.66 -10.14 1.43
CA GLY A 263 15.64 -9.18 1.95
C GLY A 263 16.07 -8.09 0.95
N LYS A 264 15.42 -8.01 -0.22
CA LYS A 264 15.45 -6.82 -1.08
C LYS A 264 14.32 -5.85 -0.66
N THR A 265 14.15 -4.78 -1.41
CA THR A 265 12.98 -3.90 -1.25
C THR A 265 11.69 -4.65 -1.58
N GLY A 266 10.60 -4.32 -0.89
CA GLY A 266 9.24 -4.68 -1.25
C GLY A 266 8.75 -3.94 -2.49
N LEU A 267 7.45 -3.66 -2.51
CA LEU A 267 6.80 -2.83 -3.53
C LEU A 267 6.29 -1.56 -2.89
N LEU A 268 6.63 -0.42 -3.49
CA LEU A 268 6.05 0.87 -3.15
C LEU A 268 5.02 1.22 -4.21
N GLN A 269 3.78 1.43 -3.78
CA GLN A 269 2.69 1.92 -4.62
C GLN A 269 2.53 3.41 -4.40
N GLN A 270 2.56 4.18 -5.48
CA GLN A 270 2.18 5.59 -5.52
C GLN A 270 0.80 5.67 -6.17
N ILE A 271 -0.21 5.96 -5.35
CA ILE A 271 -1.63 5.87 -5.68
C ILE A 271 -2.15 7.29 -5.87
N PHE A 272 -2.47 7.66 -7.10
CA PHE A 272 -3.08 8.92 -7.47
C PHE A 272 -4.60 8.77 -7.54
N VAL A 273 -5.30 9.44 -6.64
CA VAL A 273 -6.76 9.47 -6.58
C VAL A 273 -7.26 10.81 -7.11
N PRO A 274 -8.15 10.84 -8.12
CA PRO A 274 -8.71 12.08 -8.64
C PRO A 274 -9.30 12.95 -7.52
N LYS A 275 -9.02 14.25 -7.52
CA LYS A 275 -9.49 15.17 -6.46
C LYS A 275 -11.01 15.15 -6.30
N LYS A 276 -11.75 15.01 -7.41
CA LYS A 276 -13.22 14.88 -7.44
C LYS A 276 -13.77 13.63 -6.73
N MET A 277 -12.94 12.63 -6.48
CA MET A 277 -13.33 11.31 -5.97
C MET A 277 -12.77 11.02 -4.59
N VAL A 278 -11.74 11.75 -4.13
CA VAL A 278 -11.04 11.41 -2.88
C VAL A 278 -11.98 11.30 -1.67
N ASN A 279 -12.98 12.17 -1.58
CA ASN A 279 -13.96 12.16 -0.48
C ASN A 279 -14.94 10.99 -0.54
N LEU A 280 -15.01 10.29 -1.67
CA LEU A 280 -15.83 9.08 -1.82
C LEU A 280 -15.08 7.83 -1.36
N VAL A 281 -13.76 7.85 -1.33
CA VAL A 281 -12.94 6.64 -1.14
C VAL A 281 -11.96 6.75 0.02
N ALA A 282 -11.67 7.94 0.53
CA ALA A 282 -10.65 8.13 1.58
C ALA A 282 -11.25 8.72 2.85
N TYR A 283 -10.75 8.27 4.00
CA TYR A 283 -10.97 8.94 5.28
C TYR A 283 -9.67 9.01 6.08
N ARG A 284 -9.54 10.06 6.90
CA ARG A 284 -8.42 10.22 7.84
C ARG A 284 -8.57 9.23 8.98
N SER A 285 -7.50 8.52 9.30
CA SER A 285 -7.50 7.52 10.36
C SER A 285 -6.34 7.74 11.33
N VAL A 286 -6.46 7.17 12.52
CA VAL A 286 -5.31 6.92 13.40
C VAL A 286 -4.68 5.57 13.04
N PRO A 287 -3.59 5.14 13.71
CA PRO A 287 -3.07 3.78 13.52
C PRO A 287 -4.17 2.74 13.67
N VAL A 288 -3.99 1.63 12.96
CA VAL A 288 -4.92 0.48 12.92
C VAL A 288 -6.37 0.82 12.53
N GLY A 289 -6.51 1.87 11.70
CA GLY A 289 -7.69 2.15 10.88
C GLY A 289 -8.88 2.76 11.61
N ARG A 290 -8.76 3.06 12.91
CA ARG A 290 -9.83 3.75 13.64
C ARG A 290 -10.00 5.16 13.10
N LEU A 291 -11.24 5.64 13.14
CA LEU A 291 -11.57 7.01 12.77
C LEU A 291 -10.86 7.99 13.70
N TYR A 292 -10.32 9.08 13.16
CA TYR A 292 -9.78 10.14 13.99
C TYR A 292 -10.91 10.74 14.84
N TYR A 293 -10.67 10.96 16.13
CA TYR A 293 -11.76 11.19 17.10
C TYR A 293 -12.59 12.44 16.82
N LYS A 294 -12.04 13.44 16.12
CA LYS A 294 -12.76 14.65 15.70
C LYS A 294 -13.69 14.38 14.51
N ASP A 295 -13.51 13.28 13.81
CA ASP A 295 -14.21 12.96 12.56
C ASP A 295 -15.45 12.09 12.79
N ARG A 296 -15.97 12.02 14.03
CA ARG A 296 -17.23 11.32 14.35
C ARG A 296 -18.42 11.76 13.48
N TYR A 297 -18.31 12.93 12.87
CA TYR A 297 -19.23 13.44 11.86
C TYR A 297 -18.51 13.50 10.50
N PRO A 298 -18.50 12.40 9.73
CA PRO A 298 -17.70 12.30 8.51
C PRO A 298 -18.05 13.37 7.45
N ASP A 299 -19.27 13.90 7.47
CA ASP A 299 -19.69 15.02 6.61
C ASP A 299 -18.92 16.33 6.87
N LYS A 300 -18.34 16.48 8.06
CA LYS A 300 -17.70 17.73 8.50
C LYS A 300 -16.19 17.78 8.24
N HIS A 301 -15.57 16.61 8.04
CA HIS A 301 -14.11 16.47 7.87
C HIS A 301 -13.78 15.55 6.68
N PRO A 302 -14.13 15.96 5.45
CA PRO A 302 -13.75 15.21 4.25
C PRO A 302 -12.24 15.20 4.06
N ALA A 303 -11.70 14.07 3.57
CA ALA A 303 -10.27 13.88 3.37
C ALA A 303 -9.59 14.98 2.54
N SER A 304 -10.30 15.60 1.60
CA SER A 304 -9.77 16.71 0.80
C SER A 304 -9.31 17.91 1.62
N ILE A 305 -9.94 18.18 2.78
CA ILE A 305 -9.53 19.30 3.64
C ILE A 305 -8.13 19.03 4.21
N ASP A 306 -7.95 17.87 4.86
CA ASP A 306 -6.66 17.48 5.42
C ASP A 306 -5.56 17.41 4.35
N LEU A 307 -5.89 16.93 3.15
CA LEU A 307 -4.93 16.85 2.04
C LEU A 307 -4.56 18.24 1.50
N ASN A 308 -5.49 19.19 1.46
CA ASN A 308 -5.19 20.57 1.10
C ASN A 308 -4.32 21.26 2.17
N ASP A 309 -4.58 21.00 3.45
CA ASP A 309 -3.77 21.49 4.56
C ASP A 309 -2.35 20.90 4.48
N TYR A 310 -2.24 19.62 4.13
CA TYR A 310 -0.97 18.95 3.84
C TYR A 310 -0.21 19.64 2.69
N GLU A 311 -0.84 19.83 1.53
CA GLU A 311 -0.20 20.46 0.36
C GLU A 311 0.21 21.91 0.61
N SER A 312 -0.58 22.66 1.39
CA SER A 312 -0.35 24.08 1.66
C SER A 312 0.66 24.35 2.77
N ASN A 313 1.23 23.30 3.37
CA ASN A 313 2.13 23.39 4.52
C ASN A 313 1.53 24.20 5.68
N LYS A 314 0.21 24.18 5.83
CA LYS A 314 -0.47 24.90 6.92
C LYS A 314 -0.45 24.02 8.16
N SER A 315 0.45 24.33 9.08
CA SER A 315 0.35 23.81 10.44
C SER A 315 -0.90 24.39 11.11
N SER A 316 -1.87 23.55 11.42
CA SER A 316 -2.87 23.85 12.44
C SER A 316 -2.51 23.11 13.72
N ASP A 317 -2.95 23.61 14.87
CA ASP A 317 -2.70 22.97 16.18
C ASP A 317 -3.18 21.50 16.23
N ASP A 318 -4.05 21.09 15.31
CA ASP A 318 -4.66 19.77 15.22
C ASP A 318 -4.09 18.87 14.11
N PHE A 319 -3.15 19.38 13.30
CA PHE A 319 -2.61 18.68 12.16
C PHE A 319 -1.13 18.36 12.35
N ASN A 320 -0.84 17.06 12.49
CA ASN A 320 0.52 16.56 12.58
C ASN A 320 0.90 15.90 11.25
N PHE A 321 1.85 16.49 10.54
CA PHE A 321 2.31 16.04 9.22
C PHE A 321 2.78 14.58 9.19
N ASP A 322 3.50 14.14 10.23
CA ASP A 322 4.04 12.79 10.27
C ASP A 322 2.96 11.75 10.59
N THR A 323 2.20 11.97 11.65
CA THR A 323 1.27 10.95 12.15
C THR A 323 -0.04 10.85 11.37
N THR A 324 -0.25 11.74 10.39
CA THR A 324 -1.45 11.73 9.55
C THR A 324 -1.41 10.55 8.58
N GLN A 325 -2.45 9.73 8.64
CA GLN A 325 -2.64 8.60 7.75
C GLN A 325 -4.09 8.48 7.31
N PHE A 326 -4.29 7.75 6.23
CA PHE A 326 -5.60 7.56 5.64
C PHE A 326 -5.88 6.07 5.46
N ARG A 327 -7.16 5.78 5.25
CA ARG A 327 -7.61 4.50 4.71
C ARG A 327 -8.33 4.78 3.40
N LEU A 328 -7.99 4.00 2.37
CA LEU A 328 -8.76 3.96 1.13
C LEU A 328 -9.75 2.79 1.21
N LEU A 329 -11.02 3.06 0.96
CA LEU A 329 -12.04 2.06 0.74
C LEU A 329 -11.78 1.41 -0.63
N MET A 330 -11.45 0.14 -0.61
CA MET A 330 -11.21 -0.72 -1.78
C MET A 330 -12.54 -1.23 -2.35
N SER A 331 -13.40 -0.31 -2.78
CA SER A 331 -14.68 -0.58 -3.45
C SER A 331 -14.71 0.06 -4.84
N GLY A 332 -15.72 -0.30 -5.64
CA GLY A 332 -16.03 0.21 -6.98
C GLY A 332 -14.91 0.99 -7.68
N PRO A 333 -14.82 2.33 -7.48
CA PRO A 333 -13.84 3.16 -8.17
C PRO A 333 -12.36 2.80 -7.92
N MET A 334 -12.01 2.30 -6.74
CA MET A 334 -10.65 1.87 -6.42
C MET A 334 -10.27 0.51 -7.02
N LEU A 335 -11.26 -0.23 -7.54
CA LEU A 335 -11.10 -1.54 -8.19
C LEU A 335 -11.34 -1.49 -9.71
N ASP A 336 -11.78 -0.35 -10.24
CA ASP A 336 -12.02 -0.15 -11.67
C ASP A 336 -10.83 0.57 -12.34
N PRO A 337 -10.12 -0.07 -13.28
CA PRO A 337 -9.07 0.56 -14.07
C PRO A 337 -9.53 1.80 -14.87
N LYS A 338 -10.83 2.03 -15.03
CA LYS A 338 -11.40 3.18 -15.76
C LYS A 338 -11.85 4.33 -14.87
N SER A 339 -11.78 4.19 -13.54
CA SER A 339 -12.19 5.25 -12.59
C SER A 339 -11.34 6.52 -12.70
N GLY A 340 -10.19 6.42 -13.36
CA GLY A 340 -9.20 7.48 -13.46
C GLY A 340 -8.15 7.44 -12.36
N VAL A 341 -8.28 6.56 -11.35
CA VAL A 341 -7.21 6.26 -10.40
C VAL A 341 -5.97 5.80 -11.16
N LYS A 342 -4.80 6.28 -10.74
CA LYS A 342 -3.53 5.81 -11.26
C LYS A 342 -2.71 5.19 -10.14
N ILE A 343 -2.06 4.07 -10.39
CA ILE A 343 -1.23 3.36 -9.41
C ILE A 343 0.08 3.01 -10.09
N LEU A 344 1.14 3.67 -9.63
CA LEU A 344 2.50 3.41 -10.09
C LEU A 344 3.21 2.53 -9.07
N ARG A 345 3.92 1.51 -9.56
CA ARG A 345 4.64 0.55 -8.72
C ARG A 345 6.13 0.72 -8.87
N TYR A 346 6.82 0.85 -7.75
CA TYR A 346 8.27 0.91 -7.66
C TYR A 346 8.83 -0.30 -6.94
N CYS A 347 9.97 -0.78 -7.43
CA CYS A 347 10.66 -1.92 -6.89
C CYS A 347 12.12 -1.91 -7.39
N ASN A 348 13.09 -2.37 -6.60
CA ASN A 348 14.47 -2.49 -7.11
C ASN A 348 14.54 -3.60 -8.18
N GLU A 349 15.16 -3.34 -9.33
CA GLU A 349 15.29 -4.32 -10.40
C GLU A 349 16.50 -5.24 -10.15
N THR A 350 16.26 -6.55 -10.18
CA THR A 350 17.28 -7.58 -10.00
C THR A 350 17.31 -8.52 -11.21
N SER A 351 18.37 -9.31 -11.35
CA SER A 351 18.46 -10.37 -12.36
C SER A 351 17.34 -11.42 -12.21
N ASN A 352 16.95 -11.76 -10.98
CA ASN A 352 15.87 -12.70 -10.70
C ASN A 352 14.52 -12.09 -11.08
N LEU A 353 14.30 -10.80 -10.87
CA LEU A 353 13.08 -10.11 -11.32
C LEU A 353 12.94 -10.18 -12.85
N ASN A 354 14.03 -10.03 -13.60
CA ASN A 354 14.02 -10.18 -15.06
C ASN A 354 13.72 -11.62 -15.51
N THR A 355 14.27 -12.60 -14.78
CA THR A 355 13.98 -14.03 -14.99
C THR A 355 12.50 -14.32 -14.72
N TYR A 356 11.96 -13.79 -13.63
CA TYR A 356 10.54 -13.84 -13.27
C TYR A 356 9.66 -13.26 -14.38
N LYS A 357 9.91 -12.02 -14.81
CA LYS A 357 9.14 -11.35 -15.89
C LYS A 357 9.13 -12.19 -17.17
N THR A 358 10.27 -12.79 -17.52
CA THR A 358 10.40 -13.66 -18.70
C THR A 358 9.59 -14.94 -18.57
N LYS A 359 9.66 -15.61 -17.42
CA LYS A 359 8.89 -16.84 -17.15
C LYS A 359 7.39 -16.56 -17.08
N LEU A 360 6.98 -15.47 -16.42
CA LEU A 360 5.58 -15.05 -16.37
C LEU A 360 5.02 -14.78 -17.77
N LYS A 361 5.76 -14.08 -18.64
CA LYS A 361 5.34 -13.86 -20.03
C LYS A 361 5.12 -15.18 -20.79
N LYS A 362 6.00 -16.17 -20.59
CA LYS A 362 5.83 -17.52 -21.19
C LYS A 362 4.58 -18.22 -20.66
N LEU A 363 4.34 -18.15 -19.35
CA LEU A 363 3.13 -18.70 -18.73
C LEU A 363 1.87 -18.03 -19.26
N LEU A 364 1.81 -16.70 -19.34
CA LEU A 364 0.66 -15.97 -19.87
C LEU A 364 0.36 -16.33 -21.33
N ASN A 365 1.39 -16.47 -22.18
CA ASN A 365 1.21 -16.93 -23.56
C ASN A 365 0.66 -18.38 -23.63
N LYS A 366 1.05 -19.23 -22.69
CA LYS A 366 0.54 -20.61 -22.60
C LYS A 366 -0.93 -20.62 -22.15
N ILE A 367 -1.26 -19.81 -21.15
CA ILE A 367 -2.62 -19.58 -20.65
C ILE A 367 -3.52 -19.06 -21.78
N GLU A 368 -3.05 -18.09 -22.57
CA GLU A 368 -3.78 -17.55 -23.72
C GLU A 368 -4.22 -18.64 -24.70
N ARG A 369 -3.26 -19.49 -25.13
CA ARG A 369 -3.55 -20.61 -26.04
C ARG A 369 -4.53 -21.62 -25.45
N GLN A 370 -4.50 -21.82 -24.13
CA GLN A 370 -5.46 -22.70 -23.46
C GLN A 370 -6.85 -22.07 -23.43
N TYR A 371 -6.93 -20.79 -23.11
CA TYR A 371 -8.18 -20.01 -23.06
C TYR A 371 -8.87 -19.92 -24.44
N GLU A 372 -8.11 -19.74 -25.53
CA GLU A 372 -8.64 -19.71 -26.89
C GLU A 372 -9.30 -21.04 -27.29
N LYS A 373 -8.72 -22.18 -26.89
CA LYS A 373 -9.30 -23.51 -27.11
C LYS A 373 -10.60 -23.75 -26.34
N PHE A 374 -10.79 -23.09 -25.20
CA PHE A 374 -12.02 -23.20 -24.41
C PHE A 374 -13.12 -22.24 -24.89
N SER A 375 -12.77 -20.99 -25.17
CA SER A 375 -13.73 -19.96 -25.60
C SER A 375 -14.40 -20.31 -26.92
N THR A 376 -13.67 -20.92 -27.86
CA THR A 376 -14.20 -21.45 -29.12
C THR A 376 -15.21 -22.57 -28.94
N ASN A 377 -15.14 -23.33 -27.83
CA ASN A 377 -16.06 -24.43 -27.52
C ASN A 377 -17.23 -24.03 -26.60
N SER A 378 -17.23 -22.84 -26.01
CA SER A 378 -18.12 -22.45 -24.91
C SER A 378 -18.92 -21.17 -25.15
N LEU A 379 -19.18 -20.81 -26.41
CA LEU A 379 -19.81 -19.54 -26.85
C LEU A 379 -21.17 -19.16 -26.22
N GLY A 380 -21.74 -19.96 -25.31
CA GLY A 380 -22.98 -19.68 -24.59
C GLY A 380 -22.87 -19.12 -23.16
N PHE A 381 -21.72 -19.18 -22.47
CA PHE A 381 -21.72 -19.08 -20.99
C PHE A 381 -21.33 -17.71 -20.36
N PHE A 382 -20.64 -16.82 -21.08
CA PHE A 382 -19.94 -15.68 -20.45
C PHE A 382 -20.76 -14.40 -20.18
N LYS A 383 -22.09 -14.40 -20.34
CA LYS A 383 -22.91 -13.18 -20.17
C LYS A 383 -23.15 -12.72 -18.72
N LYS A 384 -22.79 -13.50 -17.69
CA LYS A 384 -23.23 -13.25 -16.30
C LYS A 384 -22.26 -12.43 -15.42
N LEU A 385 -20.99 -12.29 -15.79
CA LEU A 385 -19.98 -11.57 -14.98
C LEU A 385 -19.81 -10.08 -15.35
N HIS A 386 -20.43 -9.61 -16.45
CA HIS A 386 -20.31 -8.22 -16.91
C HIS A 386 -21.08 -7.18 -16.07
N GLY A 387 -21.72 -7.58 -14.96
CA GLY A 387 -22.42 -6.65 -14.07
C GLY A 387 -21.48 -5.73 -13.28
N TRP A 388 -20.26 -6.17 -12.97
CA TRP A 388 -19.38 -5.50 -12.01
C TRP A 388 -18.64 -4.25 -12.53
N PHE A 389 -18.47 -4.12 -13.86
CA PHE A 389 -17.78 -2.97 -14.47
C PHE A 389 -18.71 -2.08 -15.32
N LYS A 390 -20.03 -2.20 -15.12
CA LYS A 390 -21.06 -1.46 -15.89
C LYS A 390 -21.86 -0.43 -15.09
N SER A 391 -21.65 -0.34 -13.78
CA SER A 391 -22.02 0.82 -12.95
C SER A 391 -20.85 1.79 -12.90
#